data_AF-A0A8G1EEL3-F1
#
_entry.id   AF-A0A8G1EEL3-F1
#
_cell.length_a   1.000
_cell.length_b   1.000
_cell.length_c   1.000
_cell.angle_alpha   90.00
_cell.angle_beta   90.00
_cell.angle_gamma   90.00
#
_symmetry.space_group_name_H-M   'P 1'
#
loop_
_entity.id
_entity.type
_entity.pdbx_description
1 polymer ?
#
loop_
_entity_poly.entity_id
_entity_poly.type
_entity_poly.pdbx_seq_one_letter_code
_entity_poly.pdbx_strand_id
1 'polypeptide(L)'
;MQELVELERRIAAALDRIGRGIEGLAPEVPAAPAAQPVADPAEVTQLREALEEERFINAQLTEKLRAAREKAVTGQTQALLAAKVERMTKQLDVQGLELQRMRKTVVQLRETLRALREAVTDGMPDAAMINRALLAETEALRATRLTELSLLDEILDELEPLIPETGEDA
;
A
#
# COMPACT_ATOMS: atom_id res chain seq x y z
N MET A 1 13.12 75.78 46.38
CA MET A 1 13.76 76.38 45.19
C MET A 1 15.03 75.66 44.75
N GLN A 2 15.80 74.98 45.63
CA GLN A 2 16.98 74.19 45.23
C GLN A 2 16.60 72.86 44.53
N GLU A 3 15.53 72.20 44.98
CA GLU A 3 15.08 70.93 44.38
C GLU A 3 14.68 71.05 42.90
N LEU A 4 14.12 72.20 42.49
CA LEU A 4 13.73 72.44 41.10
C LEU A 4 14.97 72.52 40.19
N VAL A 5 16.01 73.21 40.64
CA VAL A 5 17.29 73.34 39.91
C VAL A 5 18.00 72.00 39.82
N GLU A 6 17.90 71.18 40.86
CA GLU A 6 18.47 69.83 40.88
C GLU A 6 17.73 68.87 39.93
N LEU A 7 16.40 68.98 39.88
CA LEU A 7 15.56 68.26 38.91
C LEU A 7 15.85 68.70 37.47
N GLU A 8 15.98 70.01 37.21
CA GLU A 8 16.36 70.55 35.88
C GLU A 8 17.72 70.03 35.44
N ARG A 9 18.72 70.02 36.33
CA ARG A 9 20.05 69.49 36.02
C ARG A 9 20.01 67.98 35.73
N ARG A 10 19.18 67.23 36.45
CA ARG A 10 18.97 65.79 36.21
C ARG A 10 18.26 65.52 34.88
N ILE A 11 17.26 66.33 34.54
CA ILE A 11 16.52 66.22 33.28
C ILE A 11 17.44 66.54 32.10
N ALA A 12 18.23 67.61 32.18
CA ALA A 12 19.21 67.95 31.14
C ALA A 12 20.22 66.82 30.93
N ALA A 13 20.75 66.23 32.01
CA ALA A 13 21.66 65.09 31.93
C ALA A 13 20.99 63.83 31.35
N ALA A 14 19.71 63.61 31.65
CA ALA A 14 18.94 62.50 31.10
C ALA A 14 18.67 62.69 29.60
N LEU A 15 18.34 63.90 29.17
CA LEU A 15 18.12 64.24 27.76
C LEU A 15 19.41 64.13 26.94
N ASP A 16 20.56 64.57 27.47
CA ASP A 16 21.86 64.39 26.81
C ASP A 16 22.23 62.91 26.66
N ARG A 17 21.94 62.09 27.69
CA ARG A 17 22.18 60.65 27.64
C ARG A 17 21.27 59.97 26.63
N ILE A 18 20.01 60.37 26.55
CA ILE A 18 19.08 59.90 25.52
C ILE A 18 19.60 60.31 24.15
N GLY A 19 19.96 61.58 23.94
CA GLY A 19 20.55 62.12 22.71
C GLY A 19 21.71 61.30 22.18
N ARG A 20 22.70 61.00 23.04
CA ARG A 20 23.82 60.10 22.69
C ARG A 20 23.38 58.66 22.44
N GLY A 21 22.36 58.19 23.15
CA GLY A 21 21.75 56.88 22.93
C GLY A 21 21.06 56.78 21.57
N ILE A 22 20.37 57.84 21.12
CA ILE A 22 19.73 57.88 19.79
C ILE A 22 20.77 58.02 18.68
N GLU A 23 21.87 58.73 18.90
CA GLU A 23 23.00 58.78 17.96
C GLU A 23 23.69 57.42 17.82
N GLY A 24 23.76 56.62 18.90
CA GLY A 24 24.27 55.24 18.85
C GLY A 24 23.27 54.20 18.35
N LEU A 25 21.96 54.49 18.42
CA LEU A 25 20.88 53.68 17.81
C LEU A 25 20.54 54.12 16.38
N ALA A 26 21.06 55.26 15.92
CA ALA A 26 21.05 55.57 14.51
C ALA A 26 21.74 54.38 13.86
N PRO A 27 21.05 53.65 12.96
CA PRO A 27 21.71 52.56 12.27
C PRO A 27 22.96 53.18 11.67
N GLU A 28 24.13 52.61 11.97
CA GLU A 28 25.26 52.74 11.07
C GLU A 28 24.65 52.42 9.71
N VAL A 29 24.39 53.44 8.89
CA VAL A 29 24.12 53.24 7.49
C VAL A 29 25.40 52.54 7.07
N PRO A 30 25.39 51.22 6.80
CA PRO A 30 26.58 50.61 6.27
C PRO A 30 26.89 51.47 5.05
N ALA A 31 28.11 52.02 5.01
CA ALA A 31 28.60 52.66 3.80
C ALA A 31 28.14 51.77 2.65
N ALA A 32 27.39 52.35 1.71
CA ALA A 32 26.68 51.64 0.65
C ALA A 32 27.50 50.41 0.26
N PRO A 33 26.93 49.19 0.31
CA PRO A 33 27.72 47.96 0.21
C PRO A 33 28.69 48.17 -0.93
N ALA A 34 30.00 48.15 -0.60
CA ALA A 34 31.06 48.32 -1.58
C ALA A 34 30.63 47.53 -2.80
N ALA A 35 30.49 48.25 -3.93
CA ALA A 35 29.90 47.71 -5.15
C ALA A 35 30.39 46.28 -5.30
N GLN A 36 29.48 45.31 -5.16
CA GLN A 36 29.77 43.93 -5.45
C GLN A 36 30.51 43.93 -6.79
N PRO A 37 31.64 43.22 -6.94
CA PRO A 37 32.38 43.24 -8.19
C PRO A 37 31.37 43.00 -9.29
N VAL A 38 31.20 43.99 -10.17
CA VAL A 38 30.23 43.93 -11.26
C VAL A 38 30.64 42.69 -12.04
N ALA A 39 29.84 41.63 -11.92
CA ALA A 39 30.14 40.35 -12.55
C ALA A 39 30.43 40.63 -14.03
N ASP A 40 31.56 40.12 -14.53
CA ASP A 40 32.01 40.40 -15.87
C ASP A 40 30.90 39.97 -16.85
N PRO A 41 30.37 40.85 -17.72
CA PRO A 41 29.25 40.51 -18.60
C PRO A 41 29.51 39.27 -19.47
N ALA A 42 30.77 38.96 -19.73
CA ALA A 42 31.19 37.72 -20.39
C ALA A 42 31.00 36.46 -19.53
N GLU A 43 31.25 36.53 -18.21
CA GLU A 43 31.01 35.42 -17.29
C GLU A 43 29.51 35.18 -17.07
N VAL A 44 28.71 36.26 -17.00
CA VAL A 44 27.26 36.16 -16.86
C VAL A 44 26.61 35.50 -18.08
N THR A 45 27.14 35.74 -19.28
CA THR A 45 26.64 35.10 -20.51
C THR A 45 27.02 33.63 -20.57
N GLN A 46 28.27 33.26 -20.27
CA GLN A 46 28.70 31.86 -20.19
C GLN A 46 27.94 31.07 -19.13
N LEU A 47 27.71 31.65 -17.94
CA LEU A 47 26.91 31.01 -16.89
C LEU A 47 25.46 30.81 -17.31
N ARG A 48 24.88 31.73 -18.10
CA ARG A 48 23.52 31.57 -18.63
C ARG A 48 23.44 30.47 -19.68
N GLU A 49 24.41 30.38 -20.58
CA GLU A 49 24.51 29.31 -21.57
C GLU A 49 24.65 27.94 -20.90
N ALA A 50 25.56 27.81 -19.94
CA ALA A 50 25.72 26.58 -19.15
C ALA A 50 24.44 26.21 -18.38
N LEU A 51 23.73 27.20 -17.84
CA LEU A 51 22.46 26.96 -17.14
C LEU A 51 21.34 26.53 -18.09
N GLU A 52 21.31 27.05 -19.32
CA GLU A 52 20.37 26.59 -20.36
C GLU A 52 20.69 25.17 -20.82
N GLU A 53 21.96 24.83 -21.01
CA GLU A 53 22.42 23.47 -21.31
C GLU A 53 22.06 22.48 -20.19
N GLU A 54 22.33 22.84 -18.93
CA GLU A 54 21.95 22.02 -17.78
C GLU A 54 20.44 21.84 -17.68
N ARG A 55 19.66 22.90 -17.90
CA ARG A 55 18.18 22.82 -17.93
C ARG A 55 17.70 21.90 -19.04
N PHE A 56 18.31 21.95 -20.22
CA PHE A 56 17.98 21.08 -21.34
C PHE A 56 18.30 19.61 -21.04
N ILE A 57 19.47 19.34 -20.45
CA ILE A 57 19.87 17.99 -20.02
C ILE A 57 18.92 17.49 -18.92
N ASN A 58 18.57 18.33 -17.95
CA ASN A 58 17.66 17.97 -16.86
C ASN A 58 16.24 17.65 -17.39
N ALA A 59 15.74 18.43 -18.36
CA ALA A 59 14.47 18.15 -19.04
C ALA A 59 14.48 16.78 -19.74
N GLN A 60 15.56 16.44 -20.46
CA GLN A 60 15.67 15.12 -21.10
C GLN A 60 15.78 13.97 -20.09
N LEU A 61 16.52 14.17 -18.98
CA LEU A 61 16.66 13.15 -17.94
C LEU A 61 15.34 12.92 -17.21
N THR A 62 14.59 13.98 -16.91
CA THR A 62 13.26 13.87 -16.28
C THR A 62 12.25 13.16 -17.17
N GLU A 63 12.26 13.41 -18.48
CA GLU A 63 11.42 12.69 -19.44
C GLU A 63 11.81 11.20 -19.53
N LYS A 64 13.10 10.88 -19.64
CA LYS A 64 13.59 9.49 -19.63
C LYS A 64 13.22 8.77 -18.34
N LEU A 65 13.33 9.44 -17.20
CA LEU A 65 12.99 8.90 -15.90
C LEU A 65 11.48 8.66 -15.78
N ARG A 66 10.65 9.57 -16.31
CA ARG A 66 9.20 9.38 -16.39
C ARG A 66 8.85 8.16 -17.24
N ALA A 67 9.41 8.04 -18.44
CA ALA A 67 9.18 6.88 -19.31
C ALA A 67 9.66 5.57 -18.68
N ALA A 68 10.77 5.58 -17.95
CA ALA A 68 11.26 4.42 -17.21
C ALA A 68 10.33 4.04 -16.05
N ARG A 69 9.81 5.03 -15.30
CA ARG A 69 8.83 4.81 -14.23
C ARG A 69 7.52 4.24 -14.78
N GLU A 70 6.99 4.80 -15.85
CA GLU A 70 5.78 4.29 -16.50
C GLU A 70 5.96 2.83 -16.93
N LYS A 71 7.10 2.50 -17.56
CA LYS A 71 7.44 1.11 -17.90
C LYS A 71 7.55 0.22 -16.67
N ALA A 72 8.19 0.67 -15.60
CA ALA A 72 8.30 -0.09 -14.36
C ALA A 72 6.92 -0.37 -13.73
N VAL A 73 6.02 0.62 -13.68
CA VAL A 73 4.65 0.46 -13.17
C VAL A 73 3.86 -0.50 -14.06
N THR A 74 3.97 -0.39 -15.38
CA THR A 74 3.31 -1.33 -16.30
C THR A 74 3.86 -2.76 -16.16
N GLY A 75 5.17 -2.94 -15.98
CA GLY A 75 5.77 -4.25 -15.74
C GLY A 75 5.37 -4.85 -14.40
N GLN A 76 5.31 -4.03 -13.34
CA GLN A 76 4.85 -4.46 -12.01
C GLN A 76 3.38 -4.88 -12.03
N THR A 77 2.51 -4.08 -12.66
CA THR A 77 1.09 -4.43 -12.80
C THR A 77 0.89 -5.71 -13.60
N GLN A 78 1.64 -5.91 -14.69
CA GLN A 78 1.64 -7.16 -15.45
C GLN A 78 2.11 -8.36 -14.60
N ALA A 79 3.18 -8.20 -13.81
CA ALA A 79 3.66 -9.25 -12.92
C ALA A 79 2.65 -9.62 -11.84
N LEU A 80 1.98 -8.62 -11.23
CA LEU A 80 0.91 -8.84 -10.25
C LEU A 80 -0.28 -9.58 -10.86
N LEU A 81 -0.70 -9.18 -12.07
CA LEU A 81 -1.78 -9.85 -12.81
C LEU A 81 -1.40 -11.28 -13.16
N ALA A 82 -0.18 -11.53 -13.66
CA ALA A 82 0.31 -12.86 -13.98
C ALA A 82 0.35 -13.76 -12.74
N ALA A 83 0.83 -13.26 -11.61
CA ALA A 83 0.82 -13.99 -10.33
C ALA A 83 -0.61 -14.30 -9.87
N LYS A 84 -1.56 -13.37 -10.04
CA LYS A 84 -2.98 -13.59 -9.72
C LYS A 84 -3.59 -14.69 -10.60
N VAL A 85 -3.32 -14.67 -11.91
CA VAL A 85 -3.79 -15.71 -12.84
C VAL A 85 -3.21 -17.07 -12.47
N GLU A 86 -1.92 -17.14 -12.13
CA GLU A 86 -1.28 -18.40 -11.72
C GLU A 86 -1.92 -18.97 -10.45
N ARG A 87 -2.19 -18.12 -9.44
CA ARG A 87 -2.90 -18.53 -8.22
C ARG A 87 -4.30 -19.06 -8.53
N MET A 88 -5.10 -18.32 -9.29
CA MET A 88 -6.44 -18.74 -9.70
C MET A 88 -6.43 -20.03 -10.51
N THR A 89 -5.43 -20.23 -11.37
CA THR A 89 -5.29 -21.47 -12.14
C THR A 89 -5.04 -22.67 -11.22
N LYS A 90 -4.15 -22.53 -10.22
CA LYS A 90 -3.89 -23.59 -9.22
C LYS A 90 -5.13 -23.89 -8.39
N GLN A 91 -5.90 -22.87 -7.99
CA GLN A 91 -7.16 -23.06 -7.27
C GLN A 91 -8.17 -23.87 -8.10
N LEU A 92 -8.34 -23.52 -9.38
CA LEU A 92 -9.22 -24.25 -10.29
C LEU A 92 -8.80 -25.72 -10.47
N ASP A 93 -7.51 -26.01 -10.56
CA ASP A 93 -7.01 -27.38 -10.66
C ASP A 93 -7.35 -28.20 -9.40
N VAL A 94 -7.14 -27.63 -8.21
CA VAL A 94 -7.48 -28.27 -6.93
C VAL A 94 -8.99 -28.53 -6.84
N GLN A 95 -9.82 -27.52 -7.12
CA GLN A 95 -11.28 -27.66 -7.15
C GLN A 95 -11.73 -28.71 -8.17
N GLY A 96 -11.08 -28.78 -9.33
CA GLY A 96 -11.34 -29.80 -10.35
C GLY A 96 -11.13 -31.23 -9.82
N LEU A 97 -10.04 -31.46 -9.10
CA LEU A 97 -9.75 -32.74 -8.46
C LEU A 97 -10.76 -33.08 -7.35
N GLU A 98 -11.14 -32.11 -6.53
CA GLU A 98 -12.14 -32.29 -5.47
C GLU A 98 -13.52 -32.64 -6.04
N LEU A 99 -13.96 -31.93 -7.08
CA LEU A 99 -15.20 -32.24 -7.78
C LEU A 99 -15.18 -33.62 -8.43
N GLN A 100 -14.04 -34.06 -8.97
CA GLN A 100 -13.91 -35.42 -9.51
C GLN A 100 -14.04 -36.47 -8.40
N ARG A 101 -13.40 -36.24 -7.23
CA ARG A 101 -13.54 -37.13 -6.06
C ARG A 101 -14.98 -37.19 -5.57
N MET A 102 -15.65 -36.05 -5.42
CA MET A 102 -17.05 -35.98 -5.01
C MET A 102 -17.98 -36.68 -6.02
N ARG A 103 -17.75 -36.49 -7.33
CA ARG A 103 -18.52 -37.21 -8.37
C ARG A 103 -18.36 -38.71 -8.24
N LYS A 104 -17.14 -39.20 -7.99
CA LYS A 104 -16.88 -40.63 -7.79
C LYS A 104 -17.64 -41.19 -6.59
N THR A 105 -17.60 -40.51 -5.43
CA THR A 105 -18.31 -40.97 -4.23
C THR A 105 -19.83 -40.96 -4.43
N VAL A 106 -20.36 -39.97 -5.15
CA VAL A 106 -21.80 -39.91 -5.50
C VAL A 106 -22.20 -41.04 -6.46
N VAL A 107 -21.38 -41.38 -7.45
CA VAL A 107 -21.64 -42.53 -8.34
C VAL A 107 -21.65 -43.83 -7.54
N GLN A 108 -20.66 -44.04 -6.67
CA GLN A 108 -20.58 -45.22 -5.81
C GLN A 108 -21.81 -45.32 -4.88
N LEU A 109 -22.25 -44.22 -4.26
CA LEU A 109 -23.47 -44.19 -3.45
C LEU A 109 -24.71 -44.55 -4.26
N ARG A 110 -24.84 -44.04 -5.49
CA ARG A 110 -25.99 -44.36 -6.35
C ARG A 110 -26.02 -45.84 -6.73
N GLU A 111 -24.87 -46.42 -7.04
CA GLU A 111 -24.74 -47.84 -7.36
C GLU A 111 -25.10 -48.72 -6.15
N THR A 112 -24.58 -48.40 -4.95
CA THR A 112 -24.90 -49.18 -3.74
C THR A 112 -26.39 -49.08 -3.37
N LEU A 113 -26.98 -47.88 -3.48
CA LEU A 113 -28.42 -47.70 -3.24
C LEU A 113 -29.28 -48.41 -4.27
N ARG A 114 -28.83 -48.48 -5.53
CA ARG A 114 -29.54 -49.23 -6.58
C ARG A 114 -29.56 -50.72 -6.25
N ALA A 115 -28.40 -51.31 -5.95
CA ALA A 115 -28.29 -52.72 -5.58
C ALA A 115 -29.11 -53.05 -4.33
N LEU A 116 -29.10 -52.16 -3.32
CA LEU A 116 -29.92 -52.34 -2.12
C LEU A 116 -31.42 -52.29 -2.44
N ARG A 117 -31.87 -51.35 -3.29
CA ARG A 117 -33.28 -51.25 -3.69
C ARG A 117 -33.74 -52.49 -4.43
N GLU A 118 -32.94 -53.00 -5.36
CA GLU A 118 -33.23 -54.24 -6.10
C GLU A 118 -33.36 -55.44 -5.12
N ALA A 119 -32.43 -55.59 -4.17
CA ALA A 119 -32.52 -56.64 -3.15
C ALA A 119 -33.74 -56.50 -2.22
N VAL A 120 -34.13 -55.27 -1.87
CA VAL A 120 -35.33 -55.00 -1.08
C VAL A 120 -36.60 -55.33 -1.87
N THR A 121 -36.66 -55.01 -3.17
CA THR A 121 -37.82 -55.36 -4.02
C THR A 121 -37.96 -56.86 -4.22
N ASP A 122 -36.83 -57.58 -4.29
CA ASP A 122 -36.81 -59.04 -4.41
C ASP A 122 -37.06 -59.75 -3.06
N GLY A 123 -37.22 -58.98 -1.97
CA GLY A 123 -37.48 -59.51 -0.62
C GLY A 123 -36.28 -60.18 0.04
N MET A 124 -35.07 -59.98 -0.50
CA MET A 124 -33.82 -60.63 -0.06
C MET A 124 -32.73 -59.60 0.35
N PRO A 125 -33.00 -58.60 1.20
CA PRO A 125 -31.94 -57.71 1.68
C PRO A 125 -31.01 -58.45 2.65
N ASP A 126 -29.71 -58.47 2.33
CA ASP A 126 -28.68 -58.97 3.23
C ASP A 126 -28.17 -57.85 4.17
N ALA A 127 -27.90 -58.20 5.44
CA ALA A 127 -27.32 -57.28 6.42
C ALA A 127 -25.99 -56.68 5.93
N ALA A 128 -25.19 -57.44 5.17
CA ALA A 128 -23.96 -56.92 4.58
C ALA A 128 -24.21 -55.84 3.52
N MET A 129 -25.30 -55.92 2.77
CA MET A 129 -25.70 -54.88 1.80
C MET A 129 -26.14 -53.60 2.49
N ILE A 130 -26.94 -53.72 3.55
CA ILE A 130 -27.38 -52.57 4.36
C ILE A 130 -26.15 -51.86 4.95
N ASN A 131 -25.23 -52.61 5.55
CA ASN A 131 -23.99 -52.04 6.09
C ASN A 131 -23.15 -51.34 5.01
N ARG A 132 -23.04 -51.93 3.82
CA ARG A 132 -22.31 -51.32 2.69
C ARG A 132 -22.97 -50.02 2.21
N ALA A 133 -24.30 -49.97 2.17
CA ALA A 133 -25.04 -48.75 1.80
C ALA A 133 -24.85 -47.65 2.84
N LEU A 134 -24.95 -47.98 4.14
CA LEU A 134 -24.69 -47.03 5.23
C LEU A 134 -23.26 -46.50 5.20
N LEU A 135 -22.26 -47.37 4.97
CA LEU A 135 -20.87 -46.94 4.83
C LEU A 135 -20.72 -45.97 3.64
N ALA A 136 -21.25 -46.32 2.47
CA ALA A 136 -21.22 -45.45 1.29
C ALA A 136 -21.90 -44.10 1.53
N GLU A 137 -23.00 -44.06 2.29
CA GLU A 137 -23.68 -42.82 2.68
C GLU A 137 -22.81 -41.95 3.59
N THR A 138 -22.20 -42.55 4.63
CA THR A 138 -21.28 -41.80 5.51
C THR A 138 -20.05 -41.28 4.77
N GLU A 139 -19.52 -42.04 3.81
CA GLU A 139 -18.41 -41.60 2.95
C GLU A 139 -18.82 -40.45 2.04
N ALA A 140 -20.02 -40.49 1.44
CA ALA A 140 -20.54 -39.41 0.63
C ALA A 140 -20.79 -38.13 1.44
N LEU A 141 -21.34 -38.25 2.66
CA LEU A 141 -21.54 -37.12 3.57
C LEU A 141 -20.20 -36.49 4.00
N ARG A 142 -19.21 -37.32 4.34
CA ARG A 142 -17.86 -36.85 4.67
C ARG A 142 -17.19 -36.16 3.49
N ALA A 143 -17.32 -36.71 2.28
CA ALA A 143 -16.78 -36.09 1.08
C ALA A 143 -17.42 -34.73 0.81
N THR A 144 -18.74 -34.64 0.94
CA THR A 144 -19.48 -33.37 0.79
C THR A 144 -19.01 -32.35 1.83
N ARG A 145 -18.91 -32.76 3.10
CA ARG A 145 -18.47 -31.88 4.17
C ARG A 145 -17.03 -31.40 4.00
N LEU A 146 -16.13 -32.26 3.52
CA LEU A 146 -14.74 -31.88 3.24
C LEU A 146 -14.67 -30.81 2.14
N THR A 147 -15.46 -30.95 1.09
CA THR A 147 -15.57 -29.94 0.02
C THR A 147 -16.19 -28.64 0.52
N GLU A 148 -17.19 -28.69 1.40
CA GLU A 148 -17.71 -27.47 2.03
C GLU A 148 -16.65 -26.75 2.87
N LEU A 149 -15.86 -27.49 3.65
CA LEU A 149 -14.80 -26.91 4.47
C LEU A 149 -13.68 -26.31 3.61
N SER A 150 -13.23 -26.99 2.54
CA SER A 150 -12.21 -26.43 1.64
C SER A 150 -12.68 -25.13 0.98
N LEU A 151 -13.95 -25.06 0.57
CA LEU A 151 -14.54 -23.84 0.02
C LEU A 151 -14.66 -22.73 1.06
N LEU A 152 -14.98 -23.05 2.31
CA LEU A 152 -15.03 -22.07 3.39
C LEU A 152 -13.64 -21.52 3.71
N ASP A 153 -12.62 -22.38 3.77
CA ASP A 153 -11.23 -21.96 3.96
C ASP A 153 -10.78 -21.02 2.82
N GLU A 154 -11.12 -21.35 1.56
CA GLU A 154 -10.82 -20.48 0.42
C GLU A 154 -11.55 -19.13 0.47
N ILE A 155 -12.80 -19.10 0.93
CA ILE A 155 -13.54 -17.85 1.15
C ILE A 155 -12.87 -17.03 2.26
N LEU A 156 -12.44 -17.67 3.35
CA LEU A 156 -11.74 -17.00 4.44
C LEU A 156 -10.43 -16.39 3.96
N ASP A 157 -9.63 -17.14 3.19
CA ASP A 157 -8.36 -16.66 2.60
C ASP A 157 -8.57 -15.43 1.70
N GLU A 158 -9.67 -15.36 0.94
CA GLU A 158 -9.98 -14.20 0.09
C GLU A 158 -10.54 -13.02 0.88
N LEU A 159 -11.21 -13.27 2.01
CA LEU A 159 -11.76 -12.23 2.89
C LEU A 159 -10.72 -11.64 3.84
N GLU A 160 -9.73 -12.43 4.30
CA GLU A 160 -8.66 -12.00 5.20
C GLU A 160 -7.96 -10.69 4.78
N PRO A 161 -7.53 -10.50 3.51
CA PRO A 161 -6.91 -9.24 3.08
C PRO A 161 -7.87 -8.03 3.03
N LEU A 162 -9.18 -8.25 3.13
CA LEU A 162 -10.20 -7.19 3.14
C LEU A 162 -10.61 -6.77 4.56
N ILE A 163 -10.21 -7.54 5.58
CA ILE A 163 -10.45 -7.19 6.97
C ILE A 163 -9.39 -6.16 7.37
N PRO A 164 -9.76 -4.89 7.66
CA PRO A 164 -8.81 -3.97 8.24
C PRO A 164 -8.34 -4.54 9.58
N GLU A 165 -7.02 -4.61 9.81
CA GLU A 165 -6.41 -4.88 11.11
C GLU A 165 -7.06 -3.95 12.15
N THR A 166 -8.08 -4.43 12.85
CA THR A 166 -8.75 -3.64 13.88
C THR A 166 -7.87 -3.67 15.13
N GLY A 167 -6.92 -2.74 15.20
CA GLY A 167 -6.36 -2.20 16.44
C GLY A 167 -5.16 -2.94 17.03
N GLU A 168 -3.97 -2.69 16.49
CA GLU A 168 -2.76 -2.49 17.31
C GLU A 168 -2.38 -1.01 17.29
N ASP A 169 -3.27 -0.17 17.81
CA ASP A 169 -2.99 1.21 18.23
C ASP A 169 -3.72 1.45 19.56
N ALA A 170 -3.18 0.88 20.63
CA ALA A 170 -3.50 1.21 22.03
C ALA A 170 -2.24 1.07 22.91
#